data_AF-A0A6M6E0F1-F1
#
_entry.id   AF-A0A6M6E0F1-F1
#
_cell.length_a   1.000
_cell.length_b   1.000
_cell.length_c   1.000
_cell.angle_alpha   90.00
_cell.angle_beta   90.00
_cell.angle_gamma   90.00
#
_symmetry.space_group_name_H-M   'P 1'
#
loop_
_entity.id
_entity.type
_entity.pdbx_description
1 polymer ?
#
loop_
_entity_poly.entity_id
_entity_poly.type
_entity_poly.pdbx_seq_one_letter_code
_entity_poly.pdbx_strand_id
1 'polypeptide(L)'
;MKRIALVTSSKARKEKPTVAKEFYQGSYNRWVNQIIKYIAKRNMEDNSYFLSFDGERIIAFNEIVEHYPVRKKKLTANEKRSFALKILDFLLRFKEKPFVELHTGKDITDYLCKLLDDYGFSYKIYAESVSLGNKPSVYEDLIEKEEQKLRAKEIKRGRLRLVHSLEYQTPAQAEIAIKQYEANPSIYEPEVVASFEELKAYRKKHYNRSKDMRKALNEFEDALNLHIDGEELQEFIQETETLQGLYKEDPRYEYFNKKFNKELSKYEYYKIKQGYVVSAEYRIHTIMHRLSILLMKKNVTRSKTTKGSISNKSKFSTKKSFNVKKPRKSVKNVNGNKGRKDRENTKNNRVKTLERVS
;
A
#
# COMPACT_ATOMS: atom_id res chain seq x y z
N MET A 1 -1.87 -2.53 -30.88
CA MET A 1 -2.58 -3.80 -31.14
C MET A 1 -3.83 -3.87 -30.27
N LYS A 2 -5.01 -3.85 -30.92
CA LYS A 2 -6.31 -3.97 -30.24
C LYS A 2 -6.50 -5.38 -29.70
N ARG A 3 -7.07 -5.53 -28.50
CA ARG A 3 -7.39 -6.83 -27.89
C ARG A 3 -8.89 -7.02 -27.87
N ILE A 4 -9.35 -8.22 -28.24
CA ILE A 4 -10.77 -8.59 -28.20
C ILE A 4 -10.92 -9.82 -27.32
N ALA A 5 -11.90 -9.81 -26.42
CA ALA A 5 -12.25 -10.99 -25.63
C ALA A 5 -13.52 -11.64 -26.15
N LEU A 6 -13.44 -12.94 -26.43
CA LEU A 6 -14.57 -13.76 -26.82
C LEU A 6 -14.98 -14.64 -25.64
N VAL A 7 -16.21 -14.47 -25.16
CA VAL A 7 -16.70 -15.05 -23.92
C VAL A 7 -17.80 -16.06 -24.21
N THR A 8 -17.75 -17.23 -23.58
CA THR A 8 -18.86 -18.19 -23.69
C THR A 8 -20.14 -17.62 -23.08
N SER A 9 -21.27 -17.81 -23.77
CA SER A 9 -22.58 -17.59 -23.14
C SER A 9 -22.83 -18.59 -22.01
N SER A 10 -23.62 -18.16 -21.03
CA SER A 10 -24.12 -18.96 -19.92
C SER A 10 -25.42 -19.67 -20.28
N LYS A 11 -25.87 -20.63 -19.48
CA LYS A 11 -27.26 -21.12 -19.51
C LYS A 11 -28.22 -20.26 -18.67
N ALA A 12 -27.71 -19.37 -17.83
CA ALA A 12 -28.53 -18.42 -17.09
C ALA A 12 -29.23 -17.46 -18.06
N ARG A 13 -30.50 -17.16 -17.78
CA ARG A 13 -31.34 -16.26 -18.57
C ARG A 13 -32.10 -15.34 -17.62
N LYS A 14 -32.34 -14.11 -18.05
CA LYS A 14 -33.26 -13.18 -17.38
C LYS A 14 -34.54 -13.09 -18.21
N GLU A 15 -35.67 -12.91 -17.55
CA GLU A 15 -36.98 -12.78 -18.20
C GLU A 15 -37.18 -11.38 -18.79
N LYS A 16 -36.64 -10.36 -18.12
CA LYS A 16 -36.66 -8.98 -18.60
C LYS A 16 -35.44 -8.70 -19.49
N PRO A 17 -35.55 -7.82 -20.48
CA PRO A 17 -34.39 -7.31 -21.22
C PRO A 17 -33.35 -6.75 -20.25
N THR A 18 -32.08 -7.15 -20.41
CA THR A 18 -31.00 -6.73 -19.52
C THR A 18 -29.67 -6.72 -20.28
N VAL A 19 -28.69 -5.98 -19.78
CA VAL A 19 -27.34 -5.95 -20.34
C VAL A 19 -26.73 -7.37 -20.37
N ALA A 20 -26.03 -7.72 -21.46
CA ALA A 20 -25.51 -9.06 -21.70
C ALA A 20 -24.71 -9.63 -20.51
N LYS A 21 -23.84 -8.84 -19.89
CA LYS A 21 -23.06 -9.27 -18.72
C LYS A 21 -23.94 -9.68 -17.53
N GLU A 22 -25.07 -9.04 -17.31
CA GLU A 22 -26.01 -9.39 -16.25
C GLU A 22 -26.97 -10.50 -16.68
N PHE A 23 -27.33 -10.52 -17.97
CA PHE A 23 -28.19 -11.53 -18.58
C PHE A 23 -27.60 -12.94 -18.43
N TYR A 24 -26.28 -13.08 -18.65
CA TYR A 24 -25.57 -14.35 -18.53
C TYR A 24 -25.10 -14.67 -17.10
N GLN A 25 -25.27 -13.76 -16.14
CA GLN A 25 -24.94 -14.04 -14.74
C GLN A 25 -26.00 -14.92 -14.08
N GLY A 26 -25.52 -15.92 -13.32
CA GLY A 26 -26.38 -16.78 -12.53
C GLY A 26 -25.62 -17.47 -11.40
N SER A 27 -26.32 -17.82 -10.33
CA SER A 27 -25.75 -18.47 -9.13
C SER A 27 -24.99 -19.77 -9.46
N TYR A 28 -25.48 -20.51 -10.44
CA TYR A 28 -24.92 -21.80 -10.86
C TYR A 28 -23.77 -21.69 -11.90
N ASN A 29 -23.55 -20.53 -12.53
CA ASN A 29 -22.50 -20.39 -13.56
C ASN A 29 -21.28 -19.61 -13.05
N ARG A 30 -20.59 -20.19 -12.06
CA ARG A 30 -19.42 -19.58 -11.43
C ARG A 30 -18.32 -19.21 -12.43
N TRP A 31 -18.12 -20.01 -13.48
CA TRP A 31 -17.06 -19.75 -14.46
C TRP A 31 -17.34 -18.48 -15.28
N VAL A 32 -18.54 -18.33 -15.84
CA VAL A 32 -18.90 -17.12 -16.60
C VAL A 32 -18.91 -15.89 -15.70
N ASN A 33 -19.40 -16.01 -14.46
CA ASN A 33 -19.37 -14.92 -13.49
C ASN A 33 -17.92 -14.43 -13.23
N GLN A 34 -16.95 -15.35 -13.10
CA GLN A 34 -15.56 -14.97 -12.89
C GLN A 34 -14.90 -14.40 -14.15
N ILE A 35 -15.26 -14.86 -15.36
CA ILE A 35 -14.83 -14.22 -16.61
C ILE A 35 -15.31 -12.77 -16.65
N ILE A 36 -16.59 -12.53 -16.35
CA ILE A 36 -17.17 -11.17 -16.34
C ILE A 36 -16.42 -10.26 -15.37
N LYS A 37 -16.15 -10.73 -14.15
CA LYS A 37 -15.35 -9.99 -13.16
C LYS A 37 -13.94 -9.69 -13.67
N TYR A 38 -13.28 -10.66 -14.30
CA TYR A 38 -11.95 -10.49 -14.87
C TYR A 38 -11.92 -9.46 -16.01
N ILE A 39 -12.88 -9.51 -16.93
CA ILE A 39 -13.02 -8.54 -18.03
C ILE A 39 -13.27 -7.13 -17.49
N ALA A 40 -14.15 -6.98 -16.52
CA ALA A 40 -14.40 -5.71 -15.84
C ALA A 40 -13.13 -5.19 -15.15
N LYS A 41 -12.39 -6.05 -14.44
CA LYS A 41 -11.13 -5.68 -13.77
C LYS A 41 -10.06 -5.17 -14.75
N ARG A 42 -10.07 -5.67 -15.99
CA ARG A 42 -9.14 -5.25 -17.05
C ARG A 42 -9.65 -4.08 -17.89
N ASN A 43 -10.82 -3.53 -17.58
CA ASN A 43 -11.48 -2.48 -18.37
C ASN A 43 -11.58 -2.86 -19.86
N MET A 44 -11.93 -4.12 -20.14
CA MET A 44 -12.03 -4.64 -21.51
C MET A 44 -13.48 -4.76 -22.01
N GLU A 45 -14.45 -4.22 -21.28
CA GLU A 45 -15.88 -4.38 -21.57
C GLU A 45 -16.24 -3.99 -23.02
N ASP A 46 -15.73 -2.85 -23.52
CA ASP A 46 -16.04 -2.34 -24.87
C ASP A 46 -15.48 -3.20 -26.02
N ASN A 47 -14.51 -4.06 -25.72
CA ASN A 47 -13.90 -4.96 -26.70
C ASN A 47 -14.18 -6.44 -26.36
N SER A 48 -15.25 -6.70 -25.61
CA SER A 48 -15.63 -8.04 -25.20
C SER A 48 -16.98 -8.43 -25.81
N TYR A 49 -17.11 -9.69 -26.21
CA TYR A 49 -18.31 -10.20 -26.88
C TYR A 49 -18.70 -11.57 -26.34
N PHE A 50 -19.98 -11.74 -26.00
CA PHE A 50 -20.55 -13.04 -25.69
C PHE A 50 -20.91 -13.79 -26.97
N LEU A 51 -20.56 -15.07 -27.01
CA LEU A 51 -20.85 -15.97 -28.11
C LEU A 51 -22.04 -16.87 -27.76
N SER A 52 -23.12 -16.73 -28.52
CA SER A 52 -24.35 -17.50 -28.36
C SER A 52 -24.62 -18.34 -29.61
N PHE A 53 -24.70 -19.66 -29.44
CA PHE A 53 -25.15 -20.56 -30.51
C PHE A 53 -26.62 -20.36 -30.89
N ASP A 54 -27.40 -19.73 -30.02
CA ASP A 54 -28.78 -19.34 -30.36
C ASP A 54 -28.75 -18.16 -31.34
N GLY A 55 -29.17 -18.43 -32.58
CA GLY A 55 -29.07 -17.49 -33.70
C GLY A 55 -27.65 -17.22 -34.19
N GLU A 56 -26.64 -17.98 -33.72
CA GLU A 56 -25.22 -17.74 -34.01
C GLU A 56 -24.80 -16.27 -33.78
N ARG A 57 -25.22 -15.72 -32.63
CA ARG A 57 -25.07 -14.31 -32.27
C ARG A 57 -23.74 -14.03 -31.58
N ILE A 58 -23.15 -12.88 -31.94
CA ILE A 58 -22.00 -12.25 -31.29
C ILE A 58 -22.53 -10.98 -30.64
N ILE A 59 -22.62 -10.98 -29.32
CA ILE A 59 -23.33 -9.96 -28.54
C ILE A 59 -22.30 -9.12 -27.80
N ALA A 60 -22.34 -7.79 -27.93
CA ALA A 60 -21.39 -6.95 -27.21
C ALA A 60 -21.61 -7.04 -25.69
N PHE A 61 -20.55 -6.88 -24.90
CA PHE A 61 -20.56 -7.10 -23.45
C PHE A 61 -21.62 -6.28 -22.71
N ASN A 62 -21.85 -5.05 -23.20
CA ASN A 62 -22.79 -4.08 -22.65
C ASN A 62 -24.08 -3.92 -23.50
N GLU A 63 -24.32 -4.80 -24.47
CA GLU A 63 -25.54 -4.79 -25.31
C GLU A 63 -26.77 -5.25 -24.51
N ILE A 64 -27.94 -4.68 -24.79
CA ILE A 64 -29.20 -5.14 -24.18
C ILE A 64 -29.65 -6.42 -24.90
N VAL A 65 -29.91 -7.47 -24.11
CA VAL A 65 -30.32 -8.78 -24.61
C VAL A 65 -31.76 -9.04 -24.17
N GLU A 66 -32.64 -9.29 -25.14
CA GLU A 66 -34.00 -9.75 -24.89
C GLU A 66 -34.02 -11.23 -24.47
N HIS A 67 -35.09 -11.64 -23.78
CA HIS A 67 -35.23 -13.02 -23.35
C HIS A 67 -35.26 -13.98 -24.54
N TYR A 68 -34.48 -15.06 -24.42
CA TYR A 68 -34.54 -16.18 -25.36
C TYR A 68 -34.29 -17.51 -24.64
N PRO A 69 -34.91 -18.61 -25.10
CA PRO A 69 -34.84 -19.88 -24.40
C PRO A 69 -33.45 -20.52 -24.46
N VAL A 70 -33.14 -21.35 -23.46
CA VAL A 70 -31.94 -22.19 -23.49
C VAL A 70 -32.17 -23.32 -24.49
N ARG A 71 -31.25 -23.47 -25.45
CA ARG A 71 -31.30 -24.53 -26.45
C ARG A 71 -31.21 -25.91 -25.78
N LYS A 72 -32.19 -26.79 -26.06
CA LYS A 72 -32.27 -28.16 -25.50
C LYS A 72 -31.47 -29.20 -26.30
N LYS A 73 -31.32 -29.00 -27.62
CA LYS A 73 -30.62 -29.93 -28.52
C LYS A 73 -29.10 -29.77 -28.41
N LYS A 74 -28.37 -30.88 -28.51
CA LYS A 74 -26.89 -30.88 -28.62
C LYS A 74 -26.47 -30.25 -29.95
N LEU A 75 -25.35 -29.53 -29.93
CA LEU A 75 -24.79 -28.87 -31.10
C LEU A 75 -24.13 -29.89 -32.04
N THR A 76 -24.48 -29.84 -33.32
CA THR A 76 -23.84 -30.64 -34.37
C THR A 76 -22.48 -30.05 -34.75
N ALA A 77 -21.61 -30.86 -35.37
CA ALA A 77 -20.29 -30.40 -35.83
C ALA A 77 -20.39 -29.30 -36.90
N ASN A 78 -21.40 -29.39 -37.78
CA ASN A 78 -21.63 -28.40 -38.83
C ASN A 78 -22.02 -27.04 -38.25
N GLU A 79 -22.86 -27.00 -37.20
CA GLU A 79 -23.22 -25.74 -36.53
C GLU A 79 -22.01 -25.12 -35.82
N LYS A 80 -21.15 -25.94 -35.19
CA LYS A 80 -19.93 -25.44 -34.56
C LYS A 80 -18.98 -24.82 -35.58
N ARG A 81 -18.81 -25.47 -36.74
CA ARG A 81 -18.00 -24.95 -37.85
C ARG A 81 -18.61 -23.68 -38.45
N SER A 82 -19.92 -23.68 -38.70
CA SER A 82 -20.67 -22.51 -39.21
C SER A 82 -20.49 -21.30 -38.31
N PHE A 83 -20.66 -21.48 -37.01
CA PHE A 83 -20.50 -20.37 -36.06
C PHE A 83 -19.05 -19.89 -35.96
N ALA A 84 -18.07 -20.80 -35.99
CA ALA A 84 -16.66 -20.41 -35.99
C ALA A 84 -16.28 -19.55 -37.21
N LEU A 85 -16.83 -19.85 -38.40
CA LEU A 85 -16.67 -19.02 -39.60
C LEU A 85 -17.30 -17.64 -39.41
N LYS A 86 -18.51 -17.55 -38.85
CA LYS A 86 -19.14 -16.25 -38.54
C LYS A 86 -18.32 -15.41 -37.55
N ILE A 87 -17.69 -16.05 -36.57
CA ILE A 87 -16.78 -15.38 -35.63
C ILE A 87 -15.54 -14.86 -36.37
N LEU A 88 -14.96 -15.65 -37.26
CA LEU A 88 -13.85 -15.21 -38.10
C LEU A 88 -14.24 -14.00 -38.96
N ASP A 89 -15.38 -14.06 -39.65
CA ASP A 89 -15.89 -12.96 -40.47
C ASP A 89 -16.07 -11.68 -39.65
N PHE A 90 -16.55 -11.81 -38.41
CA PHE A 90 -16.63 -10.70 -37.47
C PHE A 90 -15.25 -10.11 -37.13
N LEU A 91 -14.26 -10.95 -36.84
CA LEU A 91 -12.90 -10.53 -36.52
C LEU A 91 -12.17 -9.88 -37.71
N LEU A 92 -12.50 -10.28 -38.94
CA LEU A 92 -11.96 -9.69 -40.17
C LEU A 92 -12.50 -8.28 -40.47
N ARG A 93 -13.59 -7.84 -39.81
CA ARG A 93 -14.11 -6.46 -39.95
C ARG A 93 -13.24 -5.40 -39.29
N PHE A 94 -12.30 -5.80 -38.43
CA PHE A 94 -11.40 -4.87 -37.75
C PHE A 94 -10.28 -4.44 -38.69
N LYS A 95 -10.02 -3.12 -38.78
CA LYS A 95 -8.97 -2.53 -39.64
C LYS A 95 -7.59 -3.14 -39.41
N GLU A 96 -7.26 -3.45 -38.16
CA GLU A 96 -6.04 -4.16 -37.77
C GLU A 96 -6.42 -5.49 -37.15
N LYS A 97 -5.66 -6.56 -37.43
CA LYS A 97 -5.86 -7.89 -36.82
C LYS A 97 -5.74 -7.78 -35.29
N PRO A 98 -6.83 -7.97 -34.52
CA PRO A 98 -6.79 -7.94 -33.07
C PRO A 98 -6.07 -9.16 -32.50
N PHE A 99 -5.56 -9.01 -31.28
CA PHE A 99 -5.20 -10.14 -30.44
C PHE A 99 -6.45 -10.71 -29.77
N VAL A 100 -6.71 -12.00 -29.93
CA VAL A 100 -7.96 -12.64 -29.49
C VAL A 100 -7.77 -13.37 -28.16
N GLU A 101 -8.50 -12.96 -27.13
CA GLU A 101 -8.57 -13.64 -25.83
C GLU A 101 -9.78 -14.57 -25.80
N LEU A 102 -9.54 -15.89 -25.80
CA LEU A 102 -10.58 -16.91 -25.84
C LEU A 102 -10.94 -17.36 -24.42
N HIS A 103 -12.13 -16.98 -23.98
CA HIS A 103 -12.78 -17.38 -22.72
C HIS A 103 -13.93 -18.35 -23.00
N THR A 104 -13.70 -19.31 -23.89
CA THR A 104 -14.72 -20.20 -24.47
C THR A 104 -14.52 -21.66 -24.07
N GLY A 105 -15.57 -22.47 -24.28
CA GLY A 105 -15.49 -23.92 -24.21
C GLY A 105 -14.95 -24.54 -25.49
N LYS A 106 -14.57 -25.83 -25.43
CA LYS A 106 -14.02 -26.60 -26.57
C LYS A 106 -14.90 -26.56 -27.81
N ASP A 107 -16.22 -26.49 -27.63
CA ASP A 107 -17.19 -26.43 -28.73
C ASP A 107 -16.98 -25.25 -29.69
N ILE A 108 -16.37 -24.16 -29.22
CA ILE A 108 -16.01 -23.00 -30.05
C ILE A 108 -14.50 -23.00 -30.30
N THR A 109 -13.70 -23.19 -29.24
CA THR A 109 -12.24 -23.07 -29.31
C THR A 109 -11.62 -24.00 -30.35
N ASP A 110 -12.03 -25.29 -30.39
CA ASP A 110 -11.39 -26.29 -31.25
C ASP A 110 -11.59 -25.99 -32.75
N TYR A 111 -12.73 -25.37 -33.11
CA TYR A 111 -13.06 -24.99 -34.49
C TYR A 111 -12.48 -23.62 -34.85
N LEU A 112 -12.48 -22.68 -33.90
CA LEU A 112 -12.01 -21.31 -34.14
C LEU A 112 -10.48 -21.22 -34.18
N CYS A 113 -9.75 -21.96 -33.34
CA CYS A 113 -8.28 -21.86 -33.30
C CYS A 113 -7.62 -22.18 -34.64
N LYS A 114 -8.07 -23.25 -35.33
CA LYS A 114 -7.58 -23.58 -36.67
C LYS A 114 -7.77 -22.43 -37.66
N LEU A 115 -8.95 -21.80 -37.63
CA LEU A 115 -9.25 -20.64 -38.48
C LEU A 115 -8.40 -19.43 -38.10
N LEU A 116 -8.14 -19.20 -36.81
CA LEU A 116 -7.28 -18.11 -36.36
C LEU A 116 -5.83 -18.33 -36.82
N ASP A 117 -5.32 -19.56 -36.75
CA ASP A 117 -4.00 -19.92 -37.24
C ASP A 117 -3.88 -19.71 -38.76
N ASP A 118 -4.83 -20.25 -39.54
CA ASP A 118 -4.85 -20.16 -41.01
C ASP A 118 -4.88 -18.70 -41.49
N TYR A 119 -5.58 -17.82 -40.76
CA TYR A 119 -5.71 -16.40 -41.09
C TYR A 119 -4.69 -15.52 -40.34
N GLY A 120 -3.76 -16.11 -39.59
CA GLY A 120 -2.66 -15.40 -38.93
C GLY A 120 -3.08 -14.45 -37.81
N PHE A 121 -4.08 -14.79 -37.02
CA PHE A 121 -4.45 -14.08 -35.80
C PHE A 121 -3.64 -14.60 -34.60
N SER A 122 -3.12 -13.68 -33.78
CA SER A 122 -2.57 -14.05 -32.48
C SER A 122 -3.68 -14.23 -31.47
N TYR A 123 -3.68 -15.33 -30.73
CA TYR A 123 -4.69 -15.59 -29.70
C TYR A 123 -4.13 -16.23 -28.43
N LYS A 124 -4.93 -16.22 -27.37
CA LYS A 124 -4.66 -16.93 -26.12
C LYS A 124 -5.91 -17.58 -25.58
N ILE A 125 -5.83 -18.87 -25.28
CA ILE A 125 -6.89 -19.62 -24.62
C ILE A 125 -6.72 -19.51 -23.11
N TYR A 126 -7.77 -19.09 -22.41
CA TYR A 126 -7.76 -18.98 -20.95
C TYR A 126 -8.36 -20.23 -20.30
N ALA A 127 -7.68 -20.72 -19.25
CA ALA A 127 -8.04 -21.95 -18.54
C ALA A 127 -8.17 -23.17 -19.47
N GLU A 128 -7.27 -23.26 -20.46
CA GLU A 128 -7.11 -24.44 -21.30
C GLU A 128 -6.69 -25.64 -20.44
N SER A 129 -7.22 -26.83 -20.76
CA SER A 129 -6.95 -28.08 -20.04
C SER A 129 -7.34 -28.10 -18.55
N VAL A 130 -8.05 -27.08 -18.06
CA VAL A 130 -8.61 -27.05 -16.70
C VAL A 130 -10.04 -27.58 -16.71
N SER A 131 -10.35 -28.45 -15.75
CA SER A 131 -11.70 -29.00 -15.58
C SER A 131 -12.71 -27.88 -15.29
N LEU A 132 -13.95 -28.03 -15.77
CA LEU A 132 -14.98 -26.99 -15.67
C LEU A 132 -15.19 -26.49 -14.23
N GLY A 133 -15.11 -27.39 -13.24
CA GLY A 133 -15.24 -27.05 -11.81
C GLY A 133 -14.10 -26.19 -11.26
N ASN A 134 -12.89 -26.30 -11.81
CA ASN A 134 -11.70 -25.57 -11.34
C ASN A 134 -11.42 -24.29 -12.13
N LYS A 135 -12.08 -24.09 -13.28
CA LYS A 135 -11.95 -22.86 -14.07
C LYS A 135 -12.20 -21.58 -13.26
N PRO A 136 -13.24 -21.48 -12.40
CA PRO A 136 -13.46 -20.27 -11.59
C PRO A 136 -12.23 -19.85 -10.78
N SER A 137 -11.53 -20.79 -10.13
CA SER A 137 -10.34 -20.50 -9.32
C SER A 137 -9.18 -19.94 -10.15
N VAL A 138 -9.01 -20.39 -11.39
CA VAL A 138 -8.00 -19.81 -12.30
C VAL A 138 -8.28 -18.33 -12.57
N TYR A 139 -9.55 -17.96 -12.72
CA TYR A 139 -9.92 -16.56 -12.91
C TYR A 139 -9.81 -15.75 -11.62
N GLU A 140 -10.07 -16.35 -10.45
CA GLU A 140 -9.82 -15.71 -9.15
C GLU A 140 -8.33 -15.36 -9.01
N ASP A 141 -7.42 -16.28 -9.32
CA ASP A 141 -5.98 -16.02 -9.33
C ASP A 141 -5.59 -14.91 -10.32
N LEU A 142 -6.23 -14.87 -11.50
CA LEU A 142 -5.98 -13.83 -12.49
C LEU A 142 -6.49 -12.45 -12.02
N ILE A 143 -7.65 -12.41 -11.39
CA ILE A 143 -8.22 -11.18 -10.80
C ILE A 143 -7.31 -10.69 -9.68
N GLU A 144 -6.87 -11.59 -8.78
CA GLU A 144 -5.95 -11.24 -7.70
C GLU A 144 -4.63 -10.68 -8.24
N LYS A 145 -4.07 -11.29 -9.30
CA LYS A 145 -2.86 -10.78 -9.96
C LYS A 145 -3.06 -9.38 -10.55
N GLU A 146 -4.20 -9.10 -11.17
CA GLU A 146 -4.50 -7.75 -11.66
C GLU A 146 -4.67 -6.76 -10.51
N GLU A 147 -5.28 -7.16 -9.39
CA GLU A 147 -5.37 -6.34 -8.18
C GLU A 147 -4.00 -6.03 -7.59
N GLN A 148 -3.13 -7.02 -7.48
CA GLN A 148 -1.77 -6.83 -7.00
C GLN A 148 -0.99 -5.88 -7.91
N LYS A 149 -1.15 -5.97 -9.24
CA LYS A 149 -0.54 -5.02 -10.19
C LYS A 149 -1.05 -3.60 -9.99
N LEU A 150 -2.36 -3.42 -9.81
CA LEU A 150 -2.95 -2.10 -9.57
C LEU A 150 -2.44 -1.51 -8.25
N ARG A 151 -2.48 -2.29 -7.16
CA ARG A 151 -1.91 -1.89 -5.86
C ARG A 151 -0.44 -1.52 -6.00
N ALA A 152 0.37 -2.32 -6.68
CA ALA A 152 1.79 -2.02 -6.89
C ALA A 152 2.01 -0.70 -7.67
N LYS A 153 1.17 -0.41 -8.68
CA LYS A 153 1.21 0.88 -9.40
C LYS A 153 0.82 2.04 -8.49
N GLU A 154 -0.20 1.89 -7.67
CA GLU A 154 -0.63 2.91 -6.70
C GLU A 154 0.44 3.18 -5.65
N ILE A 155 1.05 2.13 -5.09
CA ILE A 155 2.18 2.23 -4.15
C ILE A 155 3.34 2.98 -4.80
N LYS A 156 3.70 2.63 -6.04
CA LYS A 156 4.76 3.33 -6.79
C LYS A 156 4.43 4.81 -7.00
N ARG A 157 3.18 5.13 -7.39
CA ARG A 157 2.71 6.52 -7.54
C ARG A 157 2.71 7.27 -6.20
N GLY A 158 2.35 6.61 -5.10
CA GLY A 158 2.41 7.16 -3.74
C GLY A 158 3.85 7.49 -3.33
N ARG A 159 4.77 6.53 -3.50
CA ARG A 159 6.21 6.72 -3.26
C ARG A 159 6.76 7.91 -4.04
N LEU A 160 6.46 8.02 -5.33
CA LEU A 160 6.93 9.13 -6.16
C LEU A 160 6.38 10.49 -5.68
N ARG A 161 5.10 10.58 -5.33
CA ARG A 161 4.50 11.81 -4.77
C ARG A 161 5.21 12.26 -3.49
N LEU A 162 5.50 11.30 -2.60
CA LEU A 162 6.24 11.57 -1.38
C LEU A 162 7.69 12.01 -1.65
N VAL A 163 8.39 11.39 -2.60
CA VAL A 163 9.74 11.84 -3.00
C VAL A 163 9.71 13.29 -3.48
N HIS A 164 8.73 13.66 -4.31
CA HIS A 164 8.57 15.05 -4.76
C HIS A 164 8.31 16.02 -3.61
N SER A 165 7.59 15.61 -2.57
CA SER A 165 7.35 16.47 -1.39
C SER A 165 8.62 16.76 -0.55
N LEU A 166 9.74 16.09 -0.84
CA LEU A 166 11.00 16.21 -0.09
C LEU A 166 12.09 17.03 -0.81
N GLU A 167 11.76 17.72 -1.90
CA GLU A 167 12.76 18.36 -2.79
C GLU A 167 13.59 19.46 -2.10
N TYR A 168 12.96 20.41 -1.42
CA TYR A 168 13.65 21.58 -0.85
C TYR A 168 13.97 21.42 0.64
N GLN A 169 13.54 20.29 1.24
CA GLN A 169 13.96 19.84 2.57
C GLN A 169 13.72 20.85 3.71
N THR A 170 12.68 21.69 3.58
CA THR A 170 12.31 22.72 4.56
C THR A 170 11.34 22.22 5.62
N PRO A 171 11.24 22.87 6.80
CA PRO A 171 10.24 22.52 7.82
C PRO A 171 8.78 22.56 7.32
N ALA A 172 8.45 23.47 6.40
CA ALA A 172 7.13 23.55 5.79
C ALA A 172 6.84 22.34 4.88
N GLN A 173 7.83 21.89 4.12
CA GLN A 173 7.71 20.69 3.30
C GLN A 173 7.68 19.41 4.13
N ALA A 174 8.41 19.36 5.25
CA ALA A 174 8.33 18.26 6.20
C ALA A 174 6.88 18.02 6.66
N GLU A 175 6.10 19.09 6.89
CA GLU A 175 4.68 18.97 7.23
C GLU A 175 3.85 18.36 6.10
N ILE A 176 4.05 18.80 4.86
CA ILE A 176 3.35 18.26 3.69
C ILE A 176 3.69 16.76 3.53
N ALA A 177 4.96 16.40 3.65
CA ALA A 177 5.43 15.02 3.55
C ALA A 177 4.83 14.14 4.66
N ILE A 178 4.77 14.63 5.90
CA ILE A 178 4.14 13.90 7.02
C ILE A 178 2.66 13.65 6.73
N LYS A 179 1.90 14.67 6.29
CA LYS A 179 0.48 14.52 5.95
C LYS A 179 0.26 13.49 4.82
N GLN A 180 1.11 13.52 3.80
CA GLN A 180 1.06 12.54 2.71
C GLN A 180 1.38 11.11 3.17
N TYR A 181 2.31 10.96 4.11
CA TYR A 181 2.65 9.67 4.71
C TYR A 181 1.51 9.12 5.58
N GLU A 182 0.92 9.95 6.43
CA GLU A 182 -0.18 9.56 7.33
C GLU A 182 -1.45 9.12 6.60
N ALA A 183 -1.63 9.55 5.35
CA ALA A 183 -2.73 9.08 4.51
C ALA A 183 -2.63 7.58 4.18
N ASN A 184 -1.43 6.98 4.14
CA ASN A 184 -1.23 5.56 3.80
C ASN A 184 0.04 4.94 4.46
N PRO A 185 0.08 4.82 5.80
CA PRO A 185 1.29 4.40 6.51
C PRO A 185 1.64 2.91 6.30
N SER A 186 0.64 2.05 6.07
CA SER A 186 0.80 0.58 5.95
C SER A 186 1.60 0.11 4.73
N ILE A 187 1.90 1.02 3.82
CA ILE A 187 2.57 0.74 2.54
C ILE A 187 4.10 0.84 2.65
N TYR A 188 4.60 1.45 3.71
CA TYR A 188 6.01 1.79 3.87
C TYR A 188 6.76 0.81 4.78
N GLU A 189 8.04 0.65 4.51
CA GLU A 189 8.92 -0.21 5.31
C GLU A 189 9.21 0.39 6.69
N PRO A 190 9.54 -0.44 7.69
CA PRO A 190 9.81 0.03 9.06
C PRO A 190 10.86 1.14 9.16
N GLU A 191 11.88 1.14 8.29
CA GLU A 191 12.93 2.18 8.25
C GLU A 191 12.39 3.55 7.79
N VAL A 192 11.46 3.54 6.84
CA VAL A 192 10.76 4.74 6.36
C VAL A 192 9.85 5.28 7.46
N VAL A 193 9.09 4.38 8.11
CA VAL A 193 8.23 4.69 9.25
C VAL A 193 9.03 5.36 10.38
N ALA A 194 10.15 4.76 10.78
CA ALA A 194 11.02 5.31 11.83
C ALA A 194 11.57 6.70 11.47
N SER A 195 11.91 6.93 10.19
CA SER A 195 12.38 8.23 9.74
C SER A 195 11.27 9.30 9.74
N PHE A 196 10.02 8.95 9.46
CA PHE A 196 8.88 9.87 9.59
C PHE A 196 8.57 10.21 11.06
N GLU A 197 8.69 9.25 11.97
CA GLU A 197 8.53 9.53 13.40
C GLU A 197 9.65 10.44 13.94
N GLU A 198 10.90 10.24 13.49
CA GLU A 198 12.00 11.19 13.79
C GLU A 198 11.69 12.59 13.23
N LEU A 199 11.17 12.68 12.00
CA LEU A 199 10.81 13.95 11.35
C LEU A 199 9.71 14.69 12.13
N LYS A 200 8.68 13.98 12.61
CA LYS A 200 7.62 14.55 13.46
C LYS A 200 8.18 15.13 14.75
N ALA A 201 9.07 14.40 15.42
CA ALA A 201 9.69 14.84 16.66
C ALA A 201 10.51 16.13 16.45
N TYR A 202 11.32 16.19 15.38
CA TYR A 202 12.12 17.38 15.08
C TYR A 202 11.29 18.56 14.58
N ARG A 203 10.17 18.34 13.89
CA ARG A 203 9.21 19.40 13.57
C ARG A 203 8.62 20.03 14.83
N LYS A 204 8.18 19.22 15.80
CA LYS A 204 7.68 19.73 17.09
C LYS A 204 8.76 20.50 17.84
N LYS A 205 10.00 20.01 17.79
CA LYS A 205 11.18 20.68 18.38
C LYS A 205 11.46 22.03 17.71
N HIS A 206 11.41 22.11 16.38
CA HIS A 206 11.58 23.34 15.59
C HIS A 206 10.50 24.37 15.95
N TYR A 207 9.24 23.96 16.03
CA TYR A 207 8.14 24.84 16.41
C TYR A 207 8.36 25.47 17.80
N ASN A 208 8.66 24.65 18.81
CA ASN A 208 8.91 25.13 20.17
C ASN A 208 10.12 26.07 20.22
N ARG A 209 11.22 25.72 19.57
CA ARG A 209 12.43 26.57 19.50
C ARG A 209 12.16 27.89 18.77
N SER A 210 11.36 27.87 17.72
CA SER A 210 10.97 29.09 16.97
C SER A 210 10.05 29.99 17.79
N LYS A 211 9.23 29.42 18.68
CA LYS A 211 8.45 30.18 19.66
C LYS A 211 9.35 30.83 20.70
N ASP A 212 10.31 30.07 21.25
CA ASP A 212 11.27 30.59 22.24
C ASP A 212 12.18 31.68 21.65
N MET A 213 12.62 31.51 20.40
CA MET A 213 13.40 32.52 19.67
C MET A 213 12.61 33.80 19.48
N ARG A 214 11.35 33.72 19.04
CA ARG A 214 10.48 34.90 18.90
C ARG A 214 10.25 35.60 20.23
N LYS A 215 10.06 34.84 21.31
CA LYS A 215 9.94 35.42 22.65
C LYS A 215 11.22 36.17 23.05
N ALA A 216 12.39 35.57 22.83
CA ALA A 216 13.68 36.20 23.12
C ALA A 216 13.93 37.45 22.26
N LEU A 217 13.51 37.43 20.99
CA LEU A 217 13.58 38.59 20.10
C LEU A 217 12.74 39.75 20.65
N ASN A 218 11.47 39.49 20.98
CA ASN A 218 10.59 40.51 21.54
C ASN A 218 11.15 41.06 22.87
N GLU A 219 11.66 40.20 23.76
CA GLU A 219 12.27 40.64 25.02
C GLU A 219 13.51 41.52 24.80
N PHE A 220 14.28 41.27 23.73
CA PHE A 220 15.40 42.10 23.30
C PHE A 220 14.93 43.44 22.72
N GLU A 221 13.99 43.43 21.76
CA GLU A 221 13.42 44.64 21.14
C GLU A 221 12.78 45.55 22.20
N ASP A 222 12.03 44.98 23.15
CA ASP A 222 11.45 45.72 24.27
C ASP A 222 12.52 46.38 25.15
N ALA A 223 13.66 45.71 25.39
CA ALA A 223 14.75 46.29 26.16
C ALA A 223 15.46 47.41 25.39
N LEU A 224 15.69 47.20 24.09
CA LEU A 224 16.32 48.18 23.22
C LEU A 224 15.50 49.47 23.12
N ASN A 225 14.19 49.34 22.92
CA ASN A 225 13.26 50.47 22.79
C ASN A 225 13.06 51.28 24.08
N LEU A 226 13.32 50.68 25.25
CA LEU A 226 13.25 51.36 26.54
C LEU A 226 14.53 52.15 26.88
N HIS A 227 15.62 51.90 26.17
CA HIS A 227 16.91 52.53 26.42
C HIS A 227 17.07 53.81 25.58
N ILE A 228 17.43 54.93 26.23
CA ILE A 228 17.47 56.27 25.60
C ILE A 228 18.42 56.31 24.40
N ASP A 229 19.57 55.65 24.50
CA ASP A 229 20.59 55.56 23.42
C ASP A 229 20.49 54.24 22.61
N GLY A 230 19.32 53.61 22.52
CA GLY A 230 19.17 52.28 21.90
C GLY A 230 19.61 52.17 20.43
N GLU A 231 19.54 53.27 19.67
CA GLU A 231 19.92 53.32 18.24
C GLU A 231 21.41 53.01 18.02
N GLU A 232 22.29 53.48 18.91
CA GLU A 232 23.75 53.25 18.83
C GLU A 232 24.09 51.76 18.95
N LEU A 233 23.40 51.04 19.84
CA LEU A 233 23.56 49.59 19.99
C LEU A 233 22.97 48.84 18.79
N GLN A 234 21.88 49.35 18.21
CA GLN A 234 21.23 48.72 17.07
C GLN A 234 22.12 48.73 15.83
N GLU A 235 22.83 49.82 15.54
CA GLU A 235 23.80 49.90 14.45
C GLU A 235 24.92 48.87 14.62
N PHE A 236 25.51 48.80 15.82
CA PHE A 236 26.56 47.82 16.13
C PHE A 236 26.09 46.36 15.97
N ILE A 237 24.88 46.07 16.41
CA ILE A 237 24.27 44.74 16.32
C ILE A 237 23.94 44.36 14.87
N GLN A 238 23.51 45.31 14.04
CA GLN A 238 23.25 45.06 12.61
C GLN A 238 24.52 44.76 11.84
N GLU A 239 25.65 45.38 12.22
CA GLU A 239 26.98 45.04 11.66
C GLU A 239 27.44 43.63 12.07
N THR A 240 26.97 43.10 13.20
CA THR A 240 27.34 41.77 13.72
C THR A 240 26.25 40.72 13.48
N GLU A 241 26.25 40.11 12.30
CA GLU A 241 25.27 39.09 11.91
C GLU A 241 25.26 37.81 12.79
N THR A 242 26.39 37.47 13.43
CA THR A 242 26.58 36.22 14.18
C THR A 242 26.98 36.43 15.64
N LEU A 243 26.67 35.45 16.50
CA LEU A 243 27.07 35.47 17.92
C LEU A 243 28.59 35.52 18.09
N GLN A 244 29.33 34.80 17.24
CA GLN A 244 30.79 34.82 17.26
C GLN A 244 31.35 36.16 16.78
N GLY A 245 30.62 36.86 15.92
CA GLY A 245 30.94 38.21 15.46
C GLY A 245 30.98 39.24 16.59
N LEU A 246 30.10 39.10 17.59
CA LEU A 246 30.09 39.97 18.79
C LEU A 246 31.40 39.94 19.57
N TYR A 247 32.06 38.79 19.66
CA TYR A 247 33.25 38.58 20.49
C TYR A 247 34.56 38.68 19.70
N LYS A 248 34.52 39.14 18.45
CA LYS A 248 35.67 39.15 17.56
C LYS A 248 36.58 40.35 17.89
N GLU A 249 37.31 40.26 19.01
CA GLU A 249 38.30 41.24 19.53
C GLU A 249 38.03 42.69 19.10
N ASP A 250 36.83 43.20 19.42
CA ASP A 250 36.42 44.54 19.05
C ASP A 250 36.39 45.42 20.32
N PRO A 251 37.20 46.49 20.40
CA PRO A 251 37.11 47.50 21.45
C PRO A 251 35.69 48.04 21.63
N ARG A 252 34.87 48.01 20.57
CA ARG A 252 33.46 48.40 20.59
C ARG A 252 32.61 47.44 21.44
N TYR A 253 32.90 46.13 21.48
CA TYR A 253 32.16 45.20 22.33
C TYR A 253 32.30 45.55 23.81
N GLU A 254 33.51 45.88 24.29
CA GLU A 254 33.69 46.29 25.69
C GLU A 254 32.96 47.59 26.03
N TYR A 255 32.92 48.54 25.08
CA TYR A 255 32.14 49.77 25.21
C TYR A 255 30.64 49.48 25.32
N PHE A 256 30.07 48.72 24.38
CA PHE A 256 28.65 48.36 24.39
C PHE A 256 28.28 47.46 25.58
N ASN A 257 29.18 46.58 26.01
CA ASN A 257 28.95 45.74 27.19
C ASN A 257 28.91 46.54 28.49
N LYS A 258 29.73 47.60 28.62
CA LYS A 258 29.66 48.51 29.78
C LYS A 258 28.39 49.36 29.77
N LYS A 259 27.99 49.88 28.60
CA LYS A 259 26.88 50.82 28.45
C LYS A 259 25.50 50.15 28.38
N PHE A 260 25.40 48.97 27.75
CA PHE A 260 24.14 48.28 27.44
C PHE A 260 24.16 46.78 27.83
N ASN A 261 24.80 46.44 28.95
CA ASN A 261 24.98 45.05 29.41
C ASN A 261 23.68 44.21 29.34
N LYS A 262 22.55 44.79 29.77
CA LYS A 262 21.27 44.10 29.85
C LYS A 262 20.71 43.79 28.46
N GLU A 263 20.74 44.76 27.56
CA GLU A 263 20.26 44.65 26.18
C GLU A 263 21.15 43.68 25.39
N LEU A 264 22.47 43.79 25.56
CA LEU A 264 23.46 42.91 24.95
C LEU A 264 23.28 41.46 25.41
N SER A 265 23.08 41.23 26.72
CA SER A 265 22.76 39.90 27.27
C SER A 265 21.50 39.30 26.66
N LYS A 266 20.46 40.13 26.42
CA LYS A 266 19.24 39.66 25.75
C LYS A 266 19.44 39.37 24.27
N TYR A 267 20.26 40.16 23.59
CA TYR A 267 20.65 39.90 22.19
C TYR A 267 21.44 38.60 22.06
N GLU A 268 22.43 38.36 22.91
CA GLU A 268 23.19 37.11 22.99
C GLU A 268 22.24 35.92 23.22
N TYR A 269 21.31 36.05 24.16
CA TYR A 269 20.30 35.02 24.42
C TYR A 269 19.40 34.76 23.20
N TYR A 270 18.93 35.81 22.51
CA TYR A 270 18.19 35.69 21.25
C TYR A 270 19.00 34.93 20.19
N LYS A 271 20.26 35.29 19.96
CA LYS A 271 21.15 34.62 19.00
C LYS A 271 21.40 33.16 19.34
N ILE A 272 21.54 32.82 20.63
CA ILE A 272 21.61 31.42 21.08
C ILE A 272 20.33 30.66 20.71
N LYS A 273 19.15 31.26 20.93
CA LYS A 273 17.86 30.64 20.54
C LYS A 273 17.73 30.49 19.02
N GLN A 274 18.16 31.50 18.25
CA GLN A 274 18.22 31.42 16.79
C GLN A 274 19.10 30.25 16.34
N GLY A 275 20.26 30.06 16.96
CA GLY A 275 21.14 28.92 16.70
C GLY A 275 20.46 27.57 16.96
N TYR A 276 19.61 27.45 17.99
CA TYR A 276 18.82 26.24 18.21
C TYR A 276 17.77 26.00 17.13
N VAL A 277 17.15 27.04 16.57
CA VAL A 277 16.21 26.92 15.44
C VAL A 277 16.95 26.39 14.22
N VAL A 278 18.06 27.03 13.83
CA VAL A 278 18.90 26.61 12.69
C VAL A 278 19.37 25.17 12.84
N SER A 279 19.80 24.78 14.05
CA SER A 279 20.18 23.39 14.37
C SER A 279 19.03 22.40 14.15
N ALA A 280 17.79 22.78 14.48
CA ALA A 280 16.63 21.93 14.24
C ALA A 280 16.30 21.83 12.74
N GLU A 281 16.42 22.94 11.99
CA GLU A 281 16.22 22.98 10.53
C GLU A 281 17.23 22.09 9.81
N TYR A 282 18.50 22.17 10.17
CA TYR A 282 19.54 21.30 9.61
C TYR A 282 19.24 19.81 9.86
N ARG A 283 18.70 19.48 11.05
CA ARG A 283 18.33 18.10 11.36
C ARG A 283 17.10 17.63 10.57
N ILE A 284 16.09 18.49 10.41
CA ILE A 284 14.95 18.23 9.51
C ILE A 284 15.44 17.96 8.09
N HIS A 285 16.31 18.82 7.57
CA HIS A 285 16.91 18.67 6.24
C HIS A 285 17.60 17.30 6.10
N THR A 286 18.46 16.94 7.06
CA THR A 286 19.16 15.65 7.07
C THR A 286 18.19 14.45 7.07
N ILE A 287 17.12 14.51 7.85
CA ILE A 287 16.12 13.43 7.90
C ILE A 287 15.35 13.34 6.58
N MET A 288 14.97 14.48 5.98
CA MET A 288 14.29 14.53 4.69
C MET A 288 15.18 14.02 3.55
N HIS A 289 16.47 14.35 3.56
CA HIS A 289 17.44 13.80 2.62
C HIS A 289 17.51 12.27 2.75
N ARG A 290 17.65 11.75 3.97
CA ARG A 290 17.67 10.29 4.23
C ARG A 290 16.37 9.63 3.77
N LEU A 291 15.22 10.24 4.03
CA LEU A 291 13.91 9.77 3.55
C LEU A 291 13.85 9.72 2.03
N SER A 292 14.37 10.73 1.33
CA SER A 292 14.40 10.75 -0.14
C SER A 292 15.18 9.55 -0.69
N ILE A 293 16.33 9.23 -0.08
CA ILE A 293 17.16 8.07 -0.45
C ILE A 293 16.40 6.77 -0.17
N LEU A 294 15.81 6.61 1.02
CA LEU A 294 15.08 5.39 1.39
C LEU A 294 13.87 5.15 0.47
N LEU A 295 13.16 6.20 0.08
CA LEU A 295 12.00 6.10 -0.82
C LEU A 295 12.41 5.82 -2.27
N MET A 296 13.57 6.31 -2.71
CA MET A 296 14.12 6.06 -4.05
C MET A 296 14.87 4.73 -4.17
N LYS A 297 15.38 4.19 -3.06
CA LYS A 297 16.06 2.90 -3.04
C LYS A 297 15.10 1.84 -3.60
N LYS A 298 15.43 1.32 -4.78
CA LYS A 298 14.70 0.20 -5.35
C LYS A 298 14.87 -0.96 -4.40
N ASN A 299 13.81 -1.32 -3.68
CA ASN A 299 13.78 -2.62 -3.06
C ASN A 299 13.72 -3.62 -4.20
N VAL A 300 14.88 -4.21 -4.50
CA VAL A 300 14.96 -5.54 -5.07
C VAL A 300 14.39 -6.46 -3.99
N THR A 301 13.07 -6.43 -3.82
CA THR A 301 12.38 -7.40 -2.99
C THR A 301 12.64 -8.74 -3.67
N ARG A 302 13.59 -9.51 -3.13
CA ARG A 302 13.65 -10.95 -3.33
C ARG A 302 12.26 -11.47 -3.01
N SER A 303 11.47 -11.76 -4.04
CA SER A 303 10.20 -12.44 -3.87
C SER A 303 10.52 -13.73 -3.14
N LYS A 304 10.16 -13.83 -1.87
CA LYS A 304 10.07 -15.13 -1.20
C LYS A 304 9.02 -15.90 -1.99
N THR A 305 9.49 -16.78 -2.86
CA THR A 305 8.68 -17.85 -3.45
C THR A 305 8.03 -18.58 -2.28
N THR A 306 6.73 -18.38 -2.11
CA THR A 306 5.86 -19.28 -1.37
C THR A 306 5.96 -20.65 -2.04
N LYS A 307 6.87 -21.50 -1.54
CA LYS A 307 6.88 -22.92 -1.89
C LYS A 307 5.59 -23.51 -1.34
N GLY A 308 4.64 -23.78 -2.24
CA GLY A 308 3.56 -24.73 -1.98
C GLY A 308 4.18 -26.08 -1.65
N SER A 309 4.10 -26.49 -0.40
CA SER A 309 4.38 -27.85 0.02
C SER A 309 3.20 -28.74 -0.40
N ILE A 310 3.31 -29.35 -1.56
CA ILE A 310 2.53 -30.54 -1.91
C ILE A 310 3.10 -31.68 -1.05
N SER A 311 2.38 -32.07 -0.02
CA SER A 311 2.70 -33.22 0.83
C SER A 311 2.11 -34.50 0.23
N ASN A 312 2.85 -35.14 -0.69
CA ASN A 312 2.60 -36.54 -1.00
C ASN A 312 3.26 -37.42 0.08
N LYS A 313 2.45 -37.85 1.06
CA LYS A 313 2.83 -38.92 2.00
C LYS A 313 2.70 -40.28 1.29
N SER A 314 3.80 -40.79 0.76
CA SER A 314 3.96 -42.24 0.53
C SER A 314 4.49 -42.88 1.81
N LYS A 315 3.63 -43.63 2.49
CA LYS A 315 4.01 -44.62 3.51
C LYS A 315 4.72 -45.78 2.80
N PHE A 316 5.93 -46.14 3.20
CA PHE A 316 6.42 -47.52 3.35
C PHE A 316 7.93 -47.48 3.68
N SER A 317 8.32 -47.85 4.90
CA SER A 317 9.25 -48.96 5.11
C SER A 317 9.52 -49.14 6.61
N THR A 318 9.53 -50.41 6.98
CA THR A 318 9.62 -51.00 8.29
C THR A 318 11.05 -51.15 8.79
N LYS A 319 11.23 -50.86 10.08
CA LYS A 319 12.15 -51.50 11.06
C LYS A 319 13.35 -52.29 10.53
N LYS A 320 14.55 -51.93 11.04
CA LYS A 320 15.37 -52.87 11.83
C LYS A 320 16.36 -52.15 12.74
N SER A 321 16.42 -52.67 13.96
CA SER A 321 17.21 -52.34 15.13
C SER A 321 18.68 -52.69 15.01
N PHE A 322 19.57 -51.91 15.63
CA PHE A 322 20.73 -52.43 16.35
C PHE A 322 21.03 -51.55 17.57
N ASN A 323 21.40 -52.23 18.65
CA ASN A 323 21.47 -51.75 20.02
C ASN A 323 22.91 -51.89 20.54
N VAL A 324 23.17 -51.33 21.74
CA VAL A 324 24.33 -51.59 22.65
C VAL A 324 25.56 -50.67 22.39
N LYS A 325 26.18 -49.92 23.33
CA LYS A 325 26.53 -50.14 24.77
C LYS A 325 26.86 -48.80 25.50
N LYS A 326 26.56 -48.69 26.81
CA LYS A 326 26.97 -47.61 27.77
C LYS A 326 28.40 -47.87 28.34
N PRO A 327 29.05 -46.94 29.12
CA PRO A 327 28.81 -46.73 30.59
C PRO A 327 28.91 -45.24 31.08
N ARG A 328 28.00 -44.73 31.93
CA ARG A 328 27.99 -44.58 33.42
C ARG A 328 28.93 -43.52 34.07
N LYS A 329 28.31 -42.59 34.82
CA LYS A 329 28.53 -42.22 36.26
C LYS A 329 27.47 -41.13 36.62
N SER A 330 26.43 -41.38 37.43
CA SER A 330 26.32 -41.34 38.91
C SER A 330 26.63 -39.97 39.53
N VAL A 331 25.95 -39.37 40.50
CA VAL A 331 24.80 -39.69 41.40
C VAL A 331 24.60 -38.41 42.26
N LYS A 332 23.37 -37.94 42.51
CA LYS A 332 22.79 -37.65 43.85
C LYS A 332 21.45 -36.89 43.76
N ASN A 333 20.41 -37.58 44.22
CA ASN A 333 19.11 -37.05 44.68
C ASN A 333 19.28 -36.30 46.01
N VAL A 334 18.36 -35.37 46.32
CA VAL A 334 17.44 -35.38 47.50
C VAL A 334 16.25 -34.45 47.11
N ASN A 335 15.06 -34.99 46.82
CA ASN A 335 13.84 -35.05 47.67
C ASN A 335 13.48 -33.75 48.43
N GLY A 336 12.24 -33.26 48.49
CA GLY A 336 10.96 -33.74 47.98
C GLY A 336 9.77 -33.00 48.62
N ASN A 337 8.61 -33.16 47.97
CA ASN A 337 7.23 -33.23 48.50
C ASN A 337 6.57 -32.02 49.20
N LYS A 338 5.43 -31.53 48.65
CA LYS A 338 4.00 -31.84 49.01
C LYS A 338 3.61 -31.28 50.40
N GLY A 339 2.50 -30.59 50.65
CA GLY A 339 1.32 -30.23 49.86
C GLY A 339 0.17 -29.79 50.81
N ARG A 340 -0.70 -28.89 50.33
CA ARG A 340 -2.17 -28.91 50.40
C ARG A 340 -2.94 -28.65 51.74
N LYS A 341 -4.11 -27.99 51.56
CA LYS A 341 -5.31 -27.76 52.42
C LYS A 341 -5.22 -26.60 53.41
N ASP A 342 -6.29 -25.96 53.88
CA ASP A 342 -7.63 -25.55 53.41
C ASP A 342 -8.23 -24.76 54.60
N ARG A 343 -9.13 -23.80 54.31
CA ARG A 343 -10.24 -23.28 55.17
C ARG A 343 -10.03 -22.28 56.33
N GLU A 344 -10.76 -21.17 56.15
CA GLU A 344 -11.83 -20.56 57.00
C GLU A 344 -11.55 -19.64 58.20
N ASN A 345 -12.23 -18.48 58.12
CA ASN A 345 -12.97 -17.71 59.14
C ASN A 345 -12.22 -17.03 60.30
N THR A 346 -12.35 -15.71 60.46
CA THR A 346 -13.40 -15.07 61.31
C THR A 346 -13.39 -13.53 61.25
N LYS A 347 -14.54 -12.96 61.61
CA LYS A 347 -14.97 -11.54 61.65
C LYS A 347 -14.42 -10.77 62.87
N ASN A 348 -14.30 -9.42 62.78
CA ASN A 348 -15.12 -8.45 63.56
C ASN A 348 -14.62 -6.97 63.55
N ASN A 349 -15.52 -6.09 63.10
CA ASN A 349 -16.03 -4.82 63.68
C ASN A 349 -15.16 -3.82 64.50
N ARG A 350 -15.24 -2.54 64.11
CA ARG A 350 -15.68 -1.33 64.90
C ARG A 350 -15.46 -0.06 64.04
N VAL A 351 -16.13 1.11 64.13
CA VAL A 351 -17.47 1.66 64.49
C VAL A 351 -17.33 3.19 64.34
N LYS A 352 -18.31 3.86 63.69
CA LYS A 352 -18.85 5.26 63.81
C LYS A 352 -17.85 6.46 63.86
N THR A 353 -18.14 7.68 63.39
CA THR A 353 -19.33 8.52 63.60
C THR A 353 -19.37 9.67 62.57
N LEU A 354 -20.58 10.06 62.15
CA LEU A 354 -20.92 11.30 61.46
C LEU A 354 -21.44 12.28 62.51
N GLU A 355 -20.95 13.52 62.51
CA GLU A 355 -21.62 14.68 63.12
C GLU A 355 -21.81 15.76 62.05
N ARG A 356 -22.98 16.38 62.09
CA ARG A 356 -23.49 17.40 61.18
C ARG A 356 -23.84 18.63 62.05
N VAL A 357 -24.06 19.75 61.38
CA VAL A 357 -24.63 21.04 61.83
C VAL A 357 -23.58 22.12 62.11
N SER A 358 -23.35 22.97 61.10
CA SER A 358 -24.03 24.26 61.00
C SER A 358 -24.28 24.59 59.53
#